data_AF-A0A2A9KAN8-F1
#
_entry.id   AF-A0A2A9KAN8-F1
#
_cell.length_a   1.000
_cell.length_b   1.000
_cell.length_c   1.000
_cell.angle_alpha   90.00
_cell.angle_beta   90.00
_cell.angle_gamma   90.00
#
_symmetry.space_group_name_H-M   'P 1'
#
loop_
_entity.id
_entity.type
_entity.pdbx_description
1 polymer ?
#
loop_
_entity_poly.entity_id
_entity_poly.type
_entity_poly.pdbx_seq_one_letter_code
_entity_poly.pdbx_strand_id
1 'polypeptide(L)'
;MKTKFALTMTLFTLVACGGGGGSDNATTSTPPATNTPPVTVAPPVTSPPPATTPPPTAVIGEVLPSLTNPEPGSTAATGNGVEGIWKNTSSFFAAISFIDSQNNLSAINVNASAVPKHLFGVISTTSSGWSLISGLETSDFFFNPTTSGSGTYVAKQSFAGSYMTSSANPTNFSWVYDPANALAVTQNSVAGTWSQSRDSLVIASDGTFTGTFISCNVSGTLSLASPGTSKNLYQMTLTAAAGNTSACQIPVGLRFTGNTGITFVPLIGNNGFLRSIPFLLKSDSNTKTLVGQLTKQ
;
A
#
# COMPACT_ATOMS: atom_id res chain seq x y z
N MET A 1 -19.56 -30.57 15.28
CA MET A 1 -19.44 -29.11 15.45
C MET A 1 -17.97 -28.74 15.25
N LYS A 2 -17.62 -28.07 14.15
CA LYS A 2 -16.25 -27.62 13.86
C LYS A 2 -16.28 -26.11 13.72
N THR A 3 -15.80 -25.44 14.77
CA THR A 3 -15.67 -23.98 14.86
C THR A 3 -14.67 -23.51 13.80
N LYS A 4 -15.12 -22.67 12.87
CA LYS A 4 -14.28 -21.99 11.89
C LYS A 4 -13.70 -20.75 12.56
N PHE A 5 -12.40 -20.74 12.82
CA PHE A 5 -11.68 -19.53 13.19
C PHE A 5 -11.41 -18.73 11.91
N ALA A 6 -12.13 -17.62 11.75
CA ALA A 6 -11.85 -16.59 10.77
C ALA A 6 -10.78 -15.66 11.36
N LEU A 7 -9.68 -15.45 10.65
CA LEU A 7 -8.68 -14.45 10.99
C LEU A 7 -8.44 -13.56 9.77
N THR A 8 -9.37 -12.64 9.53
CA THR A 8 -9.13 -11.47 8.68
C THR A 8 -8.57 -10.39 9.62
N MET A 9 -7.25 -10.32 9.74
CA MET A 9 -6.60 -9.37 10.64
C MET A 9 -5.83 -8.33 9.83
N THR A 10 -6.54 -7.26 9.45
CA THR A 10 -5.94 -6.03 8.93
C THR A 10 -5.96 -5.02 10.07
N LEU A 11 -4.83 -4.83 10.76
CA LEU A 11 -4.68 -3.75 11.75
C LEU A 11 -3.90 -2.60 11.12
N PHE A 12 -4.57 -1.46 11.01
CA PHE A 12 -3.93 -0.16 10.97
C PHE A 12 -3.75 0.31 12.42
N THR A 13 -2.51 0.49 12.87
CA THR A 13 -2.22 1.26 14.07
C THR A 13 -1.78 2.66 13.67
N LEU A 14 -2.69 3.63 13.68
CA LEU A 14 -2.33 5.02 13.98
C LEU A 14 -3.28 5.57 15.04
N VAL A 15 -2.68 5.96 16.16
CA VAL A 15 -3.27 6.66 17.28
C VAL A 15 -3.36 8.15 16.90
N ALA A 16 -4.58 8.70 16.86
CA ALA A 16 -4.81 10.14 16.90
C ALA A 16 -5.87 10.40 17.98
N CYS A 17 -5.46 11.05 19.07
CA CYS A 17 -6.27 11.37 20.25
C CYS A 17 -6.37 12.90 20.41
N GLY A 18 -7.56 13.36 20.84
CA GLY A 18 -7.92 14.73 21.22
C GLY A 18 -9.16 15.17 20.44
N GLY A 19 -10.41 15.05 20.92
CA GLY A 19 -11.00 15.59 22.16
C GLY A 19 -11.72 16.91 21.79
N GLY A 20 -13.00 17.21 22.02
CA GLY A 20 -14.09 16.64 22.81
C GLY A 20 -14.89 17.83 23.39
N GLY A 21 -16.21 17.90 23.10
CA GLY A 21 -17.18 18.86 23.67
C GLY A 21 -17.80 19.78 22.60
N GLY A 22 -19.11 19.99 22.49
CA GLY A 22 -20.26 19.66 23.32
C GLY A 22 -21.28 20.78 23.08
N SER A 23 -22.49 20.48 22.60
CA SER A 23 -23.58 21.47 22.53
C SER A 23 -24.94 20.79 22.58
N ASP A 24 -25.71 21.23 23.56
CA ASP A 24 -27.07 20.86 23.94
C ASP A 24 -28.10 21.30 22.89
N ASN A 25 -29.26 20.63 22.80
CA ASN A 25 -30.45 20.95 23.60
C ASN A 25 -31.78 20.57 22.93
N ALA A 26 -32.75 20.26 23.80
CA ALA A 26 -34.19 20.48 23.70
C ALA A 26 -35.09 19.64 22.77
N THR A 27 -35.80 18.72 23.43
CA THR A 27 -37.19 18.30 23.17
C THR A 27 -38.19 19.47 23.12
N THR A 28 -39.25 19.39 22.30
CA THR A 28 -40.67 19.77 22.57
C THR A 28 -41.51 19.49 21.30
N SER A 29 -42.43 18.52 21.30
CA SER A 29 -43.89 18.60 21.57
C SER A 29 -44.75 19.40 20.55
N THR A 30 -45.66 18.65 19.90
CA THR A 30 -46.77 18.98 18.96
C THR A 30 -47.77 20.07 19.39
N PRO A 31 -48.50 20.71 18.45
CA PRO A 31 -49.96 20.48 18.29
C PRO A 31 -50.50 20.57 16.82
N PRO A 32 -51.81 20.34 16.55
CA PRO A 32 -52.29 19.67 15.33
C PRO A 32 -52.95 20.55 14.23
N ALA A 33 -53.07 19.90 13.06
CA ALA A 33 -54.05 19.96 11.96
C ALA A 33 -54.81 21.25 11.64
N THR A 34 -54.56 21.75 10.42
CA THR A 34 -55.43 22.70 9.69
C THR A 34 -56.05 21.99 8.49
N ASN A 35 -57.37 22.01 8.40
CA ASN A 35 -58.15 21.44 7.29
C ASN A 35 -58.09 22.35 6.07
N THR A 36 -57.48 21.90 4.97
CA THR A 36 -57.57 22.51 3.64
C THR A 36 -58.58 21.77 2.75
N PRO A 37 -59.29 22.48 1.85
CA PRO A 37 -60.32 21.92 0.97
C PRO A 37 -59.72 21.01 -0.13
N PRO A 38 -60.53 20.13 -0.74
CA PRO A 38 -60.02 19.08 -1.63
C PRO A 38 -59.51 19.68 -2.95
N VAL A 39 -58.21 19.48 -3.22
CA VAL A 39 -57.58 19.70 -4.52
C VAL A 39 -57.88 18.49 -5.40
N THR A 40 -58.35 18.75 -6.62
CA THR A 40 -58.60 17.74 -7.65
C THR A 40 -57.27 17.07 -8.04
N VAL A 41 -57.10 15.79 -7.68
CA VAL A 41 -55.89 15.00 -7.97
C VAL A 41 -55.95 14.47 -9.39
N ALA A 42 -54.96 14.83 -10.22
CA ALA A 42 -54.72 14.24 -11.53
C ALA A 42 -54.31 12.75 -11.38
N PRO A 43 -54.64 11.88 -12.35
CA PRO A 43 -54.31 10.46 -12.27
C PRO A 43 -52.78 10.25 -12.15
N PRO A 44 -52.33 9.26 -11.34
CA PRO A 44 -50.92 9.02 -11.12
C PRO A 44 -50.25 8.54 -12.40
N VAL A 45 -49.21 9.25 -12.83
CA VAL A 45 -48.29 8.78 -13.87
C VAL A 45 -47.50 7.62 -13.26
N THR A 46 -47.64 6.43 -13.84
CA THR A 46 -46.88 5.25 -13.44
C THR A 46 -45.41 5.49 -13.75
N SER A 47 -44.60 5.59 -12.69
CA SER A 47 -43.14 5.60 -12.83
C SER A 47 -42.67 4.26 -13.39
N PRO A 48 -41.71 4.25 -14.33
CA PRO A 48 -41.12 3.02 -14.80
C PRO A 48 -40.42 2.29 -13.63
N PRO A 49 -40.44 0.96 -13.61
CA PRO A 49 -39.82 0.19 -12.55
C PRO A 49 -38.32 0.54 -12.44
N PRO A 50 -37.75 0.57 -11.22
CA PRO A 50 -36.33 0.81 -11.03
C PRO A 50 -35.51 -0.15 -11.89
N ALA A 51 -34.57 0.39 -12.66
CA ALA A 51 -33.60 -0.42 -13.39
C ALA A 51 -32.90 -1.33 -12.37
N THR A 52 -33.07 -2.64 -12.53
CA THR A 52 -32.39 -3.61 -11.70
C THR A 52 -30.89 -3.45 -11.93
N THR A 53 -30.17 -3.10 -10.86
CA THR A 53 -28.71 -3.06 -10.87
C THR A 53 -28.22 -4.44 -11.31
N PRO A 54 -27.36 -4.54 -12.35
CA PRO A 54 -26.81 -5.82 -12.77
C PRO A 54 -26.13 -6.49 -11.57
N PRO A 55 -26.27 -7.82 -11.39
CA PRO A 55 -25.54 -8.52 -10.36
C PRO A 55 -24.03 -8.27 -10.54
N PRO A 56 -23.26 -8.08 -9.44
CA PRO A 56 -21.83 -7.85 -9.53
C PRO A 56 -21.18 -9.01 -10.28
N THR A 57 -20.46 -8.68 -11.34
CA THR A 57 -19.69 -9.67 -12.11
C THR A 57 -18.65 -10.29 -11.18
N ALA A 58 -18.64 -11.62 -11.08
CA ALA A 58 -17.65 -12.32 -10.26
C ALA A 58 -16.24 -11.98 -10.75
N VAL A 59 -15.39 -11.47 -9.86
CA VAL A 59 -13.98 -11.20 -10.16
C VAL A 59 -13.29 -12.54 -10.43
N ILE A 60 -12.94 -12.80 -11.69
CA ILE A 60 -12.07 -13.92 -12.06
C ILE A 60 -10.65 -13.50 -11.67
N GLY A 61 -10.05 -14.20 -10.70
CA GLY A 61 -8.69 -13.90 -10.26
C GLY A 61 -7.63 -14.31 -11.28
N GLU A 62 -6.49 -13.64 -11.22
CA GLU A 62 -5.33 -13.91 -12.07
C GLU A 62 -4.47 -15.05 -11.49
N VAL A 63 -3.67 -15.68 -12.36
CA VAL A 63 -2.66 -16.67 -11.94
C VAL A 63 -1.41 -15.94 -11.43
N LEU A 64 -0.80 -16.44 -10.36
CA LEU A 64 0.45 -15.89 -9.85
C LEU A 64 1.60 -16.12 -10.86
N PRO A 65 2.42 -15.10 -11.18
CA PRO A 65 3.60 -15.28 -12.02
C PRO A 65 4.59 -16.29 -11.43
N SER A 66 5.33 -16.98 -12.29
CA SER A 66 6.26 -18.04 -11.87
C SER A 66 7.72 -17.59 -11.92
N LEU A 67 8.45 -17.75 -10.80
CA LEU A 67 9.90 -17.54 -10.78
C LEU A 67 10.68 -18.59 -11.58
N THR A 68 10.11 -19.77 -11.84
CA THR A 68 10.76 -20.82 -12.64
C THR A 68 10.62 -20.57 -14.15
N ASN A 69 9.62 -19.81 -14.56
CA ASN A 69 9.39 -19.42 -15.95
C ASN A 69 8.94 -17.95 -16.01
N PRO A 70 9.85 -17.00 -15.73
CA PRO A 70 9.51 -15.59 -15.64
C PRO A 70 9.12 -15.02 -16.99
N GLU A 71 8.21 -14.04 -17.00
CA GLU A 71 7.84 -13.35 -18.24
C GLU A 71 9.06 -12.62 -18.82
N PRO A 72 9.24 -12.61 -20.16
CA PRO A 72 10.35 -11.91 -20.80
C PRO A 72 10.44 -10.44 -20.39
N GLY A 73 11.62 -9.98 -20.00
CA GLY A 73 11.85 -8.59 -19.60
C GLY A 73 11.47 -8.25 -18.14
N SER A 74 10.82 -9.17 -17.41
CA SER A 74 10.50 -8.99 -15.99
C SER A 74 11.76 -8.82 -15.12
N THR A 75 11.56 -8.39 -13.88
CA THR A 75 12.65 -8.24 -12.89
C THR A 75 13.37 -9.56 -12.65
N ALA A 76 12.64 -10.66 -12.55
CA ALA A 76 13.22 -11.99 -12.35
C ALA A 76 13.98 -12.48 -13.58
N ALA A 77 13.55 -12.12 -14.80
CA ALA A 77 14.25 -12.50 -16.03
C ALA A 77 15.53 -11.71 -16.25
N THR A 78 15.50 -10.38 -16.07
CA THR A 78 16.59 -9.48 -16.51
C THR A 78 17.32 -8.75 -15.39
N GLY A 79 16.83 -8.85 -14.14
CA GLY A 79 17.40 -8.12 -13.03
C GLY A 79 18.74 -8.65 -12.54
N ASN A 80 19.47 -7.81 -11.80
CA ASN A 80 20.80 -8.08 -11.24
C ASN A 80 20.82 -9.14 -10.12
N GLY A 81 19.66 -9.70 -9.77
CA GLY A 81 19.50 -10.76 -8.76
C GLY A 81 19.27 -10.25 -7.33
N VAL A 82 19.53 -8.96 -7.06
CA VAL A 82 19.23 -8.29 -5.79
C VAL A 82 18.02 -7.37 -5.93
N GLU A 83 17.90 -6.69 -7.06
CA GLU A 83 16.76 -5.81 -7.33
C GLU A 83 15.44 -6.60 -7.39
N GLY A 84 14.39 -6.00 -6.85
CA GLY A 84 13.05 -6.55 -6.89
C GLY A 84 12.25 -6.33 -5.61
N ILE A 85 11.12 -7.02 -5.60
CA ILE A 85 10.16 -7.09 -4.50
C ILE A 85 10.54 -8.28 -3.62
N TRP A 86 10.67 -8.04 -2.33
CA TRP A 86 11.05 -9.02 -1.34
C TRP A 86 9.95 -9.12 -0.29
N LYS A 87 9.72 -10.32 0.25
CA LYS A 87 8.74 -10.55 1.31
C LYS A 87 9.39 -11.11 2.55
N ASN A 88 8.93 -10.65 3.69
CA ASN A 88 9.31 -11.24 4.98
C ASN A 88 8.84 -12.70 5.07
N THR A 89 9.68 -13.56 5.65
CA THR A 89 9.37 -14.98 5.84
C THR A 89 8.49 -15.26 7.06
N SER A 90 8.25 -14.27 7.92
CA SER A 90 7.39 -14.43 9.11
C SER A 90 5.90 -14.41 8.75
N SER A 91 5.14 -15.33 9.34
CA SER A 91 3.74 -15.63 9.00
C SER A 91 2.70 -14.65 9.53
N PHE A 92 3.12 -13.62 10.27
CA PHE A 92 2.16 -12.72 10.94
C PHE A 92 1.79 -11.51 10.09
N PHE A 93 2.68 -11.06 9.20
CA PHE A 93 2.45 -9.91 8.33
C PHE A 93 3.18 -10.10 7.00
N ALA A 94 2.49 -9.98 5.87
CA ALA A 94 3.11 -9.93 4.54
C ALA A 94 3.82 -8.58 4.35
N ALA A 95 4.90 -8.37 5.09
CA ALA A 95 5.70 -7.16 5.02
C ALA A 95 6.55 -7.19 3.74
N ILE A 96 6.47 -6.12 2.97
CA ILE A 96 7.08 -6.02 1.64
C ILE A 96 8.27 -5.08 1.72
N SER A 97 9.32 -5.46 1.02
CA SER A 97 10.56 -4.71 0.87
C SER A 97 10.91 -4.58 -0.59
N PHE A 98 11.61 -3.51 -0.95
CA PHE A 98 11.99 -3.18 -2.31
C PHE A 98 13.47 -2.85 -2.35
N ILE A 99 14.15 -3.36 -3.37
CA ILE A 99 15.50 -2.93 -3.75
C ILE A 99 15.42 -2.53 -5.22
N ASP A 100 15.76 -1.29 -5.55
CA ASP A 100 15.83 -0.84 -6.95
C ASP A 100 17.20 -1.10 -7.58
N SER A 101 17.34 -0.74 -8.87
CA SER A 101 18.57 -0.94 -9.63
C SER A 101 19.72 -0.04 -9.20
N GLN A 102 19.44 1.00 -8.40
CA GLN A 102 20.43 1.86 -7.76
C GLN A 102 20.77 1.40 -6.33
N ASN A 103 20.29 0.22 -5.93
CA ASN A 103 20.45 -0.36 -4.60
C ASN A 103 19.81 0.48 -3.47
N ASN A 104 18.81 1.31 -3.77
CA ASN A 104 18.00 1.91 -2.71
C ASN A 104 17.08 0.83 -2.12
N LEU A 105 17.16 0.70 -0.81
CA LEU A 105 16.39 -0.23 0.00
C LEU A 105 15.25 0.51 0.69
N SER A 106 14.04 -0.05 0.60
CA SER A 106 12.89 0.32 1.42
C SER A 106 12.25 -0.94 1.96
N ALA A 107 12.20 -1.12 3.28
CA ALA A 107 11.75 -2.36 3.89
C ALA A 107 10.80 -2.12 5.05
N ILE A 108 9.74 -2.92 5.13
CA ILE A 108 8.93 -3.06 6.33
C ILE A 108 9.46 -4.29 7.08
N ASN A 109 10.09 -4.05 8.22
CA ASN A 109 10.57 -5.07 9.13
C ASN A 109 9.59 -5.21 10.27
N VAL A 110 8.96 -6.38 10.38
CA VAL A 110 8.10 -6.70 11.53
C VAL A 110 8.84 -7.74 12.36
N ASN A 111 9.20 -7.36 13.58
CA ASN A 111 9.69 -8.29 14.59
C ASN A 111 8.52 -8.74 15.48
N ALA A 112 8.75 -9.68 16.40
CA ALA A 112 7.71 -10.18 17.31
C ALA A 112 7.14 -9.11 18.28
N SER A 113 7.72 -7.90 18.30
CA SER A 113 7.19 -6.73 19.00
C SER A 113 6.26 -6.00 18.04
N ALA A 114 5.02 -5.72 18.47
CA ALA A 114 3.88 -5.37 17.60
C ALA A 114 4.01 -4.08 16.73
N VAL A 115 5.15 -3.39 16.76
CA VAL A 115 5.37 -2.15 15.99
C VAL A 115 6.21 -2.43 14.75
N PRO A 116 5.68 -2.23 13.53
CA PRO A 116 6.47 -2.28 12.30
C PRO A 116 7.59 -1.25 12.33
N LYS A 117 8.81 -1.69 12.03
CA LYS A 117 9.96 -0.82 11.77
C LYS A 117 10.10 -0.63 10.27
N HIS A 118 10.34 0.58 9.80
CA HIS A 118 10.63 0.83 8.40
C HIS A 118 12.09 1.18 8.22
N LEU A 119 12.78 0.49 7.33
CA LEU A 119 14.17 0.78 6.97
C LEU A 119 14.19 1.40 5.58
N PHE A 120 14.84 2.54 5.46
CA PHE A 120 15.24 3.12 4.18
C PHE A 120 16.75 3.20 4.14
N GLY A 121 17.38 2.92 3.00
CA GLY A 121 18.82 3.02 2.90
C GLY A 121 19.36 2.80 1.50
N VAL A 122 20.68 2.80 1.41
CA VAL A 122 21.41 2.45 0.20
C VAL A 122 22.37 1.32 0.57
N ILE A 123 22.34 0.24 -0.19
CA ILE A 123 23.23 -0.90 0.02
C ILE A 123 24.33 -0.96 -1.05
N SER A 124 25.46 -1.54 -0.67
CA SER A 124 26.46 -2.07 -1.60
C SER A 124 26.32 -3.58 -1.64
N THR A 125 26.54 -4.19 -2.80
CA THR A 125 26.45 -5.64 -2.99
C THR A 125 27.75 -6.20 -3.52
N THR A 126 28.09 -7.40 -3.06
CA THR A 126 29.13 -8.26 -3.63
C THR A 126 28.46 -9.47 -4.29
N SER A 127 29.20 -10.52 -4.65
CA SER A 127 28.62 -11.74 -5.25
C SER A 127 27.65 -12.50 -4.35
N SER A 128 27.76 -12.35 -3.02
CA SER A 128 26.95 -13.11 -2.05
C SER A 128 26.64 -12.35 -0.76
N GLY A 129 27.10 -11.11 -0.66
CA GLY A 129 26.98 -10.28 0.53
C GLY A 129 26.47 -8.89 0.21
N TRP A 130 25.98 -8.20 1.23
CA TRP A 130 25.62 -6.79 1.14
C TRP A 130 26.06 -6.05 2.39
N SER A 131 26.29 -4.74 2.25
CA SER A 131 26.54 -3.82 3.35
C SER A 131 25.69 -2.56 3.19
N LEU A 132 25.26 -1.99 4.31
CA LEU A 132 24.53 -0.73 4.34
C LEU A 132 25.51 0.42 4.24
N ILE A 133 25.40 1.23 3.18
CA ILE A 133 26.20 2.44 2.99
C ILE A 133 25.63 3.58 3.84
N SER A 134 24.31 3.72 3.81
CA SER A 134 23.56 4.68 4.59
C SER A 134 22.16 4.13 4.86
N GLY A 135 21.55 4.58 5.95
CA GLY A 135 20.21 4.14 6.26
C GLY A 135 19.55 4.90 7.39
N LEU A 136 18.25 4.70 7.48
CA LEU A 136 17.34 5.34 8.39
C LEU A 136 16.26 4.34 8.78
N GLU A 137 16.21 4.01 10.07
CA GLU A 137 15.10 3.27 10.66
C GLU A 137 14.03 4.26 11.15
N THR A 138 12.77 3.93 10.91
CA THR A 138 11.63 4.64 11.49
C THR A 138 10.82 3.68 12.35
N SER A 139 10.62 4.03 13.62
CA SER A 139 9.80 3.26 14.58
C SER A 139 9.14 4.22 15.56
N ASP A 140 7.86 4.03 15.89
CA ASP A 140 7.15 4.82 16.92
C ASP A 140 7.42 6.33 16.85
N PHE A 141 7.29 6.91 15.64
CA PHE A 141 7.50 8.34 15.35
C PHE A 141 8.96 8.84 15.37
N PHE A 142 9.94 8.00 15.69
CA PHE A 142 11.36 8.37 15.67
C PHE A 142 12.03 7.96 14.37
N PHE A 143 13.03 8.76 13.98
CA PHE A 143 13.89 8.54 12.82
C PHE A 143 15.31 8.36 13.32
N ASN A 144 15.80 7.13 13.26
CA ASN A 144 17.08 6.73 13.82
C ASN A 144 18.04 6.39 12.68
N PRO A 145 19.08 7.19 12.43
CA PRO A 145 20.12 6.84 11.49
C PRO A 145 20.72 5.47 11.84
N THR A 146 20.92 4.65 10.83
CA THR A 146 21.61 3.37 11.01
C THR A 146 23.12 3.63 11.15
N THR A 147 23.77 2.93 12.06
CA THR A 147 25.22 3.05 12.29
C THR A 147 26.01 2.02 11.48
N SER A 148 25.41 0.86 11.19
CA SER A 148 25.98 -0.20 10.36
C SER A 148 24.89 -1.16 9.91
N GLY A 149 25.18 -1.95 8.88
CA GLY A 149 24.33 -3.06 8.48
C GLY A 149 25.03 -3.93 7.46
N SER A 150 24.77 -5.24 7.51
CA SER A 150 25.34 -6.19 6.58
C SER A 150 24.58 -7.51 6.59
N GLY A 151 24.82 -8.31 5.56
CA GLY A 151 24.28 -9.64 5.50
C GLY A 151 24.66 -10.38 4.23
N THR A 152 23.87 -11.41 3.92
CA THR A 152 24.08 -12.30 2.78
C THR A 152 22.83 -12.39 1.93
N TYR A 153 23.00 -12.79 0.69
CA TYR A 153 21.89 -13.05 -0.21
C TYR A 153 22.23 -14.18 -1.18
N VAL A 154 21.18 -14.86 -1.63
CA VAL A 154 21.22 -15.74 -2.80
C VAL A 154 20.35 -15.09 -3.86
N ALA A 155 20.95 -14.75 -5.00
CA ALA A 155 20.29 -14.02 -6.08
C ALA A 155 18.93 -14.63 -6.43
N LYS A 156 17.89 -13.79 -6.48
CA LYS A 156 16.49 -14.15 -6.81
C LYS A 156 15.87 -15.21 -5.88
N GLN A 157 16.43 -15.43 -4.69
CA GLN A 157 15.96 -16.45 -3.74
C GLN A 157 15.81 -15.90 -2.32
N SER A 158 16.90 -15.49 -1.69
CA SER A 158 16.92 -15.05 -0.29
C SER A 158 17.76 -13.81 -0.08
N PHE A 159 17.36 -12.97 0.87
CA PHE A 159 18.09 -11.78 1.27
C PHE A 159 17.93 -11.60 2.78
N ALA A 160 19.03 -11.63 3.54
CA ALA A 160 18.98 -11.61 4.99
C ALA A 160 20.15 -10.84 5.60
N GLY A 161 19.98 -10.41 6.84
CA GLY A 161 21.06 -9.84 7.64
C GLY A 161 20.53 -9.01 8.78
N SER A 162 21.33 -8.03 9.19
CA SER A 162 20.99 -7.16 10.30
C SER A 162 21.54 -5.77 10.11
N TYR A 163 20.96 -4.83 10.84
CA TYR A 163 21.46 -3.47 10.95
C TYR A 163 21.34 -2.96 12.37
N MET A 164 22.16 -1.98 12.68
CA MET A 164 22.23 -1.30 13.97
C MET A 164 21.73 0.13 13.81
N THR A 165 21.02 0.62 14.80
CA THR A 165 20.84 2.06 15.04
C THR A 165 21.70 2.46 16.23
N SER A 166 21.57 3.71 16.70
CA SER A 166 22.16 4.12 17.99
C SER A 166 21.57 3.34 19.18
N SER A 167 20.45 2.64 19.01
CA SER A 167 19.94 1.69 20.00
C SER A 167 20.74 0.38 19.94
N ALA A 168 21.11 -0.16 21.11
CA ALA A 168 22.16 -1.17 21.25
C ALA A 168 21.87 -2.57 20.68
N ASN A 169 20.67 -2.82 20.13
CA ASN A 169 20.30 -4.15 19.64
C ASN A 169 20.17 -4.18 18.10
N PRO A 170 20.76 -5.19 17.43
CA PRO A 170 20.60 -5.35 15.99
C PRO A 170 19.15 -5.67 15.64
N THR A 171 18.61 -4.99 14.63
CA THR A 171 17.38 -5.40 13.97
C THR A 171 17.73 -6.43 12.91
N ASN A 172 17.30 -7.67 13.11
CA ASN A 172 17.50 -8.77 12.16
C ASN A 172 16.32 -8.88 11.19
N PHE A 173 16.58 -9.31 9.97
CA PHE A 173 15.55 -9.59 8.98
C PHE A 173 15.95 -10.73 8.03
N SER A 174 14.93 -11.37 7.45
CA SER A 174 15.08 -12.40 6.43
C SER A 174 13.93 -12.30 5.44
N TRP A 175 14.27 -12.22 4.17
CA TRP A 175 13.32 -12.08 3.08
C TRP A 175 13.50 -13.14 2.00
N VAL A 176 12.41 -13.43 1.32
CA VAL A 176 12.35 -14.27 0.12
C VAL A 176 11.95 -13.45 -1.09
N TYR A 177 12.43 -13.85 -2.26
CA TYR A 177 12.12 -13.16 -3.52
C TYR A 177 10.64 -13.35 -3.90
N ASP A 178 9.92 -12.26 -4.16
CA ASP A 178 8.49 -12.34 -4.46
C ASP A 178 8.26 -12.89 -5.89
N PRO A 179 7.31 -13.83 -6.11
CA PRO A 179 6.86 -14.22 -7.43
C PRO A 179 6.41 -13.06 -8.33
N ALA A 180 5.95 -11.95 -7.76
CA ALA A 180 5.64 -10.71 -8.48
C ALA A 180 6.80 -10.18 -9.32
N ASN A 181 8.05 -10.54 -9.01
CA ASN A 181 9.21 -10.18 -9.83
C ASN A 181 9.20 -10.86 -11.21
N ALA A 182 8.47 -11.97 -11.38
CA ALA A 182 8.30 -12.65 -12.66
C ALA A 182 7.26 -11.99 -13.58
N LEU A 183 6.53 -10.97 -13.11
CA LEU A 183 5.62 -10.18 -13.92
C LEU A 183 6.39 -9.17 -14.77
N ALA A 184 6.17 -9.18 -16.08
CA ALA A 184 6.60 -8.13 -16.98
C ALA A 184 5.53 -7.03 -17.01
N VAL A 185 5.96 -5.78 -16.85
CA VAL A 185 5.03 -4.64 -16.80
C VAL A 185 5.37 -3.56 -17.81
N THR A 186 4.45 -2.63 -18.01
CA THR A 186 4.66 -1.37 -18.72
C THR A 186 4.20 -0.22 -17.81
N GLN A 187 4.43 1.02 -18.23
CA GLN A 187 3.86 2.18 -17.54
C GLN A 187 2.33 2.09 -17.47
N ASN A 188 1.67 1.54 -18.49
CA ASN A 188 0.22 1.39 -18.52
C ASN A 188 -0.31 0.26 -17.60
N SER A 189 0.55 -0.63 -17.10
CA SER A 189 0.12 -1.74 -16.22
C SER A 189 -0.47 -1.26 -14.89
N VAL A 190 -0.14 -0.03 -14.46
CA VAL A 190 -0.71 0.58 -13.25
C VAL A 190 -1.97 1.41 -13.53
N ALA A 191 -2.34 1.67 -14.78
CA ALA A 191 -3.47 2.51 -15.13
C ALA A 191 -4.81 1.93 -14.65
N GLY A 192 -5.68 2.75 -14.08
CA GLY A 192 -7.02 2.41 -13.60
C GLY A 192 -7.24 2.73 -12.12
N THR A 193 -8.34 2.20 -11.57
CA THR A 193 -8.72 2.44 -10.17
C THR A 193 -8.13 1.38 -9.25
N TRP A 194 -7.57 1.83 -8.14
CA TRP A 194 -7.05 1.00 -7.06
C TRP A 194 -7.65 1.48 -5.76
N SER A 195 -8.14 0.57 -4.93
CA SER A 195 -8.72 0.97 -3.65
C SER A 195 -8.55 -0.09 -2.57
N GLN A 196 -8.59 0.37 -1.32
CA GLN A 196 -8.67 -0.48 -0.14
C GLN A 196 -9.36 0.31 0.98
N SER A 197 -10.51 -0.17 1.43
CA SER A 197 -11.28 0.43 2.53
C SER A 197 -11.60 1.92 2.33
N ARG A 198 -10.80 2.84 2.88
CA ARG A 198 -10.98 4.31 2.80
C ARG A 198 -9.98 4.99 1.87
N ASP A 199 -9.08 4.22 1.29
CA ASP A 199 -7.99 4.70 0.46
C ASP A 199 -8.27 4.34 -1.00
N SER A 200 -8.03 5.28 -1.92
CA SER A 200 -8.20 5.06 -3.35
C SER A 200 -7.24 5.89 -4.17
N LEU A 201 -6.88 5.37 -5.35
CA LEU A 201 -6.16 6.08 -6.40
C LEU A 201 -6.81 5.78 -7.74
N VAL A 202 -6.91 6.79 -8.59
CA VAL A 202 -7.15 6.65 -10.03
C VAL A 202 -5.85 7.04 -10.71
N ILE A 203 -5.23 6.07 -11.37
CA ILE A 203 -3.92 6.21 -12.02
C ILE A 203 -4.15 6.26 -13.54
N ALA A 204 -3.65 7.30 -14.18
CA ALA A 204 -3.67 7.44 -15.64
C ALA A 204 -2.57 6.57 -16.30
N SER A 205 -2.65 6.44 -17.62
CA SER A 205 -1.70 5.61 -18.41
C SER A 205 -0.27 6.13 -18.39
N ASP A 206 -0.06 7.42 -18.11
CA ASP A 206 1.26 8.03 -17.92
C ASP A 206 1.80 7.89 -16.49
N GLY A 207 1.00 7.33 -15.58
CA GLY A 207 1.33 7.17 -14.17
C GLY A 207 0.93 8.34 -13.28
N THR A 208 0.40 9.44 -13.81
CA THR A 208 -0.18 10.50 -12.98
C THR A 208 -1.39 9.96 -12.22
N PHE A 209 -1.59 10.39 -10.99
CA PHE A 209 -2.74 9.94 -10.20
C PHE A 209 -3.35 11.02 -9.33
N THR A 210 -4.61 10.79 -9.00
CA THR A 210 -5.35 11.48 -7.94
C THR A 210 -6.09 10.46 -7.10
N GLY A 211 -6.41 10.79 -5.86
CA GLY A 211 -7.25 9.94 -5.02
C GLY A 211 -7.40 10.46 -3.60
N THR A 212 -7.67 9.54 -2.69
CA THR A 212 -7.90 9.87 -1.28
C THR A 212 -7.14 8.89 -0.40
N PHE A 213 -6.36 9.37 0.57
CA PHE A 213 -5.78 8.55 1.64
C PHE A 213 -6.16 9.11 3.00
N ILE A 214 -6.77 8.30 3.85
CA ILE A 214 -7.14 8.67 5.23
C ILE A 214 -7.81 10.06 5.29
N SER A 215 -8.84 10.25 4.46
CA SER A 215 -9.59 11.50 4.32
C SER A 215 -8.83 12.73 3.79
N CYS A 216 -7.59 12.56 3.31
CA CYS A 216 -6.85 13.57 2.56
C CYS A 216 -7.00 13.34 1.05
N ASN A 217 -7.18 14.42 0.30
CA ASN A 217 -6.99 14.35 -1.16
C ASN A 217 -5.48 14.16 -1.43
N VAL A 218 -5.13 13.26 -2.33
CA VAL A 218 -3.74 13.01 -2.73
C VAL A 218 -3.58 13.10 -4.24
N SER A 219 -2.42 13.54 -4.67
CA SER A 219 -2.02 13.54 -6.08
C SER A 219 -0.54 13.25 -6.22
N GLY A 220 -0.13 12.80 -7.39
CA GLY A 220 1.27 12.47 -7.62
C GLY A 220 1.50 11.65 -8.89
N THR A 221 2.60 10.89 -8.86
CA THR A 221 3.04 10.05 -9.99
C THR A 221 3.47 8.67 -9.51
N LEU A 222 3.19 7.68 -10.34
CA LEU A 222 3.66 6.31 -10.20
C LEU A 222 4.33 5.91 -11.50
N SER A 223 5.65 5.95 -11.55
CA SER A 223 6.42 5.77 -12.79
C SER A 223 7.35 4.58 -12.68
N LEU A 224 7.62 3.87 -13.78
CA LEU A 224 8.61 2.78 -13.78
C LEU A 224 9.94 3.27 -13.22
N ALA A 225 10.49 2.54 -12.24
CA ALA A 225 11.76 2.88 -11.61
C ALA A 225 12.94 2.78 -12.60
N SER A 226 12.79 1.96 -13.64
CA SER A 226 13.72 1.86 -14.77
C SER A 226 12.92 2.07 -16.07
N PRO A 227 12.78 3.33 -16.53
CA PRO A 227 12.04 3.64 -17.76
C PRO A 227 12.55 2.85 -18.97
N GLY A 228 11.63 2.42 -19.84
CA GLY A 228 11.95 1.62 -21.02
C GLY A 228 12.23 0.14 -20.75
N THR A 229 12.13 -0.32 -19.49
CA THR A 229 12.22 -1.73 -19.13
C THR A 229 10.84 -2.31 -18.79
N SER A 230 10.75 -3.64 -18.68
CA SER A 230 9.55 -4.34 -18.21
C SER A 230 9.65 -4.82 -16.77
N LYS A 231 10.55 -4.24 -15.97
CA LYS A 231 10.75 -4.60 -14.57
C LYS A 231 9.58 -4.11 -13.72
N ASN A 232 9.06 -4.98 -12.86
CA ASN A 232 7.96 -4.69 -11.94
C ASN A 232 8.44 -3.92 -10.69
N LEU A 233 9.01 -2.74 -10.94
CA LEU A 233 9.40 -1.77 -9.93
C LEU A 233 9.01 -0.39 -10.40
N TYR A 234 8.37 0.37 -9.51
CA TYR A 234 7.92 1.72 -9.76
C TYR A 234 8.41 2.63 -8.63
N GLN A 235 8.60 3.91 -8.96
CA GLN A 235 8.76 4.96 -7.99
C GLN A 235 7.44 5.71 -7.85
N MET A 236 6.97 5.83 -6.61
CA MET A 236 5.79 6.59 -6.27
C MET A 236 6.21 7.91 -5.63
N THR A 237 5.62 8.99 -6.12
CA THR A 237 5.64 10.32 -5.53
C THR A 237 4.23 10.71 -5.16
N LEU A 238 4.01 11.21 -3.95
CA LEU A 238 2.71 11.62 -3.46
C LEU A 238 2.79 12.95 -2.72
N THR A 239 1.81 13.82 -2.94
CA THR A 239 1.57 15.01 -2.12
C THR A 239 0.13 14.98 -1.61
N ALA A 240 -0.05 15.31 -0.33
CA ALA A 240 -1.37 15.46 0.26
C ALA A 240 -1.85 16.92 0.20
N ALA A 241 -3.12 17.09 -0.13
CA ALA A 241 -3.88 18.32 -0.02
C ALA A 241 -4.99 18.14 1.03
N ALA A 242 -5.45 19.25 1.62
CA ALA A 242 -6.60 19.21 2.50
C ALA A 242 -7.79 18.56 1.76
N GLY A 243 -8.42 17.59 2.40
CA GLY A 243 -9.69 17.03 1.93
C GLY A 243 -10.84 18.02 2.16
N ASN A 244 -12.05 17.61 1.78
CA ASN A 244 -13.27 18.36 2.08
C ASN A 244 -13.68 18.27 3.56
N THR A 245 -12.90 17.56 4.38
CA THR A 245 -13.13 17.37 5.80
C THR A 245 -11.87 17.79 6.58
N SER A 246 -12.05 18.35 7.77
CA SER A 246 -10.95 18.68 8.69
C SER A 246 -10.23 17.44 9.26
N ALA A 247 -10.52 16.24 8.76
CA ALA A 247 -10.04 14.95 9.24
C ALA A 247 -8.82 14.42 8.47
N CYS A 248 -8.21 15.23 7.58
CA CYS A 248 -7.00 14.84 6.89
C CYS A 248 -5.84 14.61 7.88
N GLN A 249 -5.37 13.36 7.96
CA GLN A 249 -4.32 12.94 8.91
C GLN A 249 -2.90 12.99 8.33
N ILE A 250 -2.79 13.22 7.01
CA ILE A 250 -1.49 13.38 6.33
C ILE A 250 -1.16 14.88 6.33
N PRO A 251 0.06 15.29 6.74
CA PRO A 251 0.44 16.69 6.69
C PRO A 251 0.37 17.24 5.26
N VAL A 252 -0.44 18.28 5.08
CA VAL A 252 -0.68 18.92 3.78
C VAL A 252 0.61 19.56 3.26
N GLY A 253 0.85 19.43 1.96
CA GLY A 253 2.01 20.01 1.28
C GLY A 253 3.32 19.23 1.45
N LEU A 254 3.36 18.19 2.28
CA LEU A 254 4.52 17.29 2.31
C LEU A 254 4.52 16.36 1.09
N ARG A 255 5.68 16.29 0.45
CA ARG A 255 5.97 15.31 -0.60
C ARG A 255 6.55 14.05 0.02
N PHE A 256 6.00 12.91 -0.39
CA PHE A 256 6.41 11.57 -0.03
C PHE A 256 6.95 10.84 -1.25
N THR A 257 8.02 10.08 -1.07
CA THR A 257 8.64 9.29 -2.14
C THR A 257 9.02 7.89 -1.65
N GLY A 258 8.96 6.91 -2.55
CA GLY A 258 9.36 5.53 -2.26
C GLY A 258 9.18 4.58 -3.43
N ASN A 259 9.76 3.39 -3.28
CA ASN A 259 9.64 2.30 -4.24
C ASN A 259 8.36 1.50 -3.98
N THR A 260 7.78 0.97 -5.06
CA THR A 260 6.59 0.12 -5.05
C THR A 260 6.62 -0.83 -6.26
N GLY A 261 5.61 -1.69 -6.38
CA GLY A 261 5.47 -2.66 -7.44
C GLY A 261 4.06 -3.24 -7.46
N ILE A 262 3.71 -3.95 -8.52
CA ILE A 262 2.46 -4.73 -8.55
C ILE A 262 2.71 -6.06 -7.84
N THR A 263 2.02 -6.31 -6.74
CA THR A 263 2.04 -7.61 -6.04
C THR A 263 0.70 -8.32 -6.16
N PHE A 264 0.61 -9.53 -5.61
CA PHE A 264 -0.57 -10.37 -5.73
C PHE A 264 -1.09 -10.75 -4.34
N VAL A 265 -2.37 -10.45 -4.08
CA VAL A 265 -3.08 -10.86 -2.87
C VAL A 265 -4.07 -11.98 -3.22
N PRO A 266 -4.18 -13.04 -2.41
CA PRO A 266 -5.08 -14.15 -2.70
C PRO A 266 -6.55 -13.72 -2.60
N LEU A 267 -7.39 -14.20 -3.51
CA LEU A 267 -8.84 -14.03 -3.42
C LEU A 267 -9.44 -14.99 -2.39
N ILE A 268 -10.33 -14.50 -1.55
CA ILE A 268 -11.07 -15.35 -0.59
C ILE A 268 -12.10 -16.18 -1.36
N GLY A 269 -12.05 -17.50 -1.20
CA GLY A 269 -13.02 -18.43 -1.80
C GLY A 269 -12.75 -18.75 -3.27
N ASN A 270 -11.60 -18.34 -3.84
CA ASN A 270 -11.17 -18.69 -5.18
C ASN A 270 -9.66 -19.02 -5.19
N ASN A 271 -9.17 -19.72 -6.20
CA ASN A 271 -7.75 -20.06 -6.39
C ASN A 271 -6.97 -18.97 -7.16
N GLY A 272 -7.55 -17.78 -7.33
CA GLY A 272 -6.96 -16.67 -8.07
C GLY A 272 -6.39 -15.56 -7.18
N PHE A 273 -5.69 -14.63 -7.80
CA PHE A 273 -5.07 -13.49 -7.15
C PHE A 273 -5.60 -12.17 -7.69
N LEU A 274 -5.60 -11.14 -6.85
CA LEU A 274 -5.80 -9.74 -7.24
C LEU A 274 -4.46 -9.03 -7.26
N ARG A 275 -4.27 -8.19 -8.28
CA ARG A 275 -3.18 -7.23 -8.31
C ARG A 275 -3.34 -6.23 -7.18
N SER A 276 -2.22 -5.84 -6.60
CA SER A 276 -2.15 -4.88 -5.52
C SER A 276 -0.92 -3.98 -5.64
N ILE A 277 -1.01 -2.75 -5.14
CA ILE A 277 0.09 -1.80 -5.04
C ILE A 277 0.37 -1.53 -3.55
N PRO A 278 1.32 -2.25 -2.93
CA PRO A 278 1.84 -1.92 -1.62
C PRO A 278 2.87 -0.80 -1.72
N PHE A 279 2.81 0.17 -0.82
CA PHE A 279 3.75 1.29 -0.80
C PHE A 279 4.32 1.52 0.59
N LEU A 280 5.59 1.89 0.62
CA LEU A 280 6.31 2.42 1.78
C LEU A 280 7.01 3.70 1.32
N LEU A 281 6.45 4.84 1.69
CA LEU A 281 6.95 6.15 1.32
C LEU A 281 7.50 6.87 2.54
N LYS A 282 8.48 7.75 2.33
CA LYS A 282 8.98 8.69 3.34
C LYS A 282 8.87 10.12 2.85
N SER A 283 8.68 11.05 3.76
CA SER A 283 8.73 12.48 3.41
C SER A 283 10.15 12.88 3.02
N ASP A 284 10.30 13.90 2.16
CA ASP A 284 11.62 14.41 1.76
C ASP A 284 12.44 14.92 2.95
N SER A 285 11.76 15.40 4.00
CA SER A 285 12.35 15.82 5.27
C SER A 285 12.73 14.66 6.20
N ASN A 286 12.42 13.41 5.84
CA ASN A 286 12.62 12.22 6.68
C ASN A 286 11.99 12.37 8.08
N THR A 287 10.75 12.89 8.13
CA THR A 287 10.01 13.12 9.39
C THR A 287 8.69 12.38 9.46
N LYS A 288 8.23 11.82 8.35
CA LYS A 288 7.00 11.02 8.25
C LYS A 288 7.20 9.86 7.27
N THR A 289 6.50 8.78 7.53
CA THR A 289 6.34 7.66 6.61
C THR A 289 4.87 7.45 6.31
N LEU A 290 4.58 6.93 5.12
CA LEU A 290 3.25 6.57 4.69
C LEU A 290 3.30 5.13 4.15
N VAL A 291 2.46 4.27 4.71
CA VAL A 291 2.43 2.84 4.40
C VAL A 291 1.01 2.42 4.11
N GLY A 292 0.84 1.59 3.09
CA GLY A 292 -0.47 1.06 2.73
C GLY A 292 -0.41 0.08 1.58
N GLN A 293 -1.59 -0.39 1.21
CA GLN A 293 -1.77 -1.34 0.12
C GLN A 293 -3.13 -1.07 -0.54
N LEU A 294 -3.14 -0.97 -1.86
CA LEU A 294 -4.38 -0.83 -2.65
C LEU A 294 -4.57 -2.07 -3.52
N THR A 295 -5.82 -2.46 -3.76
CA THR A 295 -6.16 -3.57 -4.67
C THR A 295 -6.82 -3.05 -5.93
N LYS A 296 -6.56 -3.72 -7.05
CA LYS A 296 -7.18 -3.36 -8.33
C LYS A 296 -8.71 -3.54 -8.24
N GLN A 297 -9.45 -2.57 -8.76
CA GLN A 297 -10.92 -2.63 -8.89
C GLN A 297 -11.35 -3.09 -10.27
#